data_AF-A0A7Z9ML43-F1
#
_entry.id   AF-A0A7Z9ML43-F1
#
_cell.length_a   1.000
_cell.length_b   1.000
_cell.length_c   1.000
_cell.angle_alpha   90.00
_cell.angle_beta   90.00
_cell.angle_gamma   90.00
#
_symmetry.space_group_name_H-M   'P 1'
#
loop_
_entity.id
_entity.type
_entity.pdbx_description
1 polymer ?
#
loop_
_entity_poly.entity_id
_entity_poly.type
_entity_poly.pdbx_seq_one_letter_code
_entity_poly.pdbx_strand_id
1 'polypeptide(L)'
;MMRGIWTVARQEVRGYFDQPTAYVLIVAFLGISLFLSFRNMYASNLASMRPLFDLLPVLFAVFIPAATMRTLAEERRGGTLEWLMAQPLSEVEVIAGKFLGNWLFVLITLAGTVPTALGMLMASEADPGIVIAQYVGAALLACQLVALGTWASSMTRNQITAFIVAAALSFVLFLIGLPVVQIGLPPVLSGALARLSLVSHFENVARGVIDLRDVLYFVSTAALFLVLAVGAVSRDRLSNIRPEFRRLRAGSAVFIVLVLMANLLGSYVRGRLDLTAENLYTLSEGTEDLLGELDDIVQIKLYASAELPPRDSDSTQGREGSACGHARSFWWEPLGE
;
A
#
# COMPACT_ATOMS: atom_id res chain seq x y z
N MET A 1 -13.54 -1.30 26.05
CA MET A 1 -12.58 -1.09 24.94
C MET A 1 -13.23 -0.70 23.61
N MET A 2 -13.89 -1.62 22.90
CA MET A 2 -14.39 -1.33 21.53
C MET A 2 -15.38 -0.16 21.42
N ARG A 3 -16.24 0.05 22.43
CA ARG A 3 -17.21 1.17 22.44
C ARG A 3 -16.54 2.55 22.52
N GLY A 4 -15.40 2.67 23.19
CA GLY A 4 -14.65 3.93 23.30
C GLY A 4 -14.03 4.31 21.96
N ILE A 5 -13.32 3.36 21.35
CA ILE A 5 -12.66 3.52 20.04
C ILE A 5 -13.68 3.95 18.97
N TRP A 6 -14.81 3.25 18.88
CA TRP A 6 -15.84 3.57 17.90
C TRP A 6 -16.48 4.93 18.13
N THR A 7 -16.68 5.32 19.39
CA THR A 7 -17.23 6.65 19.73
C THR A 7 -16.29 7.76 19.26
N VAL A 8 -14.99 7.63 19.52
CA VAL A 8 -13.98 8.58 19.06
C VAL A 8 -13.92 8.62 17.53
N ALA A 9 -13.84 7.44 16.87
CA ALA A 9 -13.80 7.37 15.41
C ALA A 9 -15.02 8.03 14.75
N ARG A 10 -16.23 7.78 15.28
CA ARG A 10 -17.47 8.39 14.78
C ARG A 10 -17.49 9.91 14.95
N GLN A 11 -16.96 10.40 16.07
CA GLN A 11 -16.85 11.84 16.32
C GLN A 11 -15.88 12.50 15.35
N GLU A 12 -14.73 11.87 15.09
CA GLU A 12 -13.73 12.37 14.12
C GLU A 12 -14.32 12.46 12.71
N VAL A 13 -14.96 11.41 12.24
CA VAL A 13 -15.57 11.37 10.90
C VAL A 13 -16.62 12.48 10.76
N ARG A 14 -17.47 12.67 11.77
CA ARG A 14 -18.44 13.78 11.79
C ARG A 14 -17.73 15.14 11.77
N GLY A 15 -16.67 15.29 12.56
CA GLY A 15 -15.87 16.51 12.62
C GLY A 15 -15.22 16.90 11.29
N TYR A 16 -14.94 15.94 10.39
CA TYR A 16 -14.53 16.24 9.02
C TYR A 16 -15.68 16.80 8.19
N PHE A 17 -16.87 16.19 8.23
CA PHE A 17 -18.02 16.65 7.43
C PHE A 17 -18.64 17.96 7.92
N ASP A 18 -18.36 18.37 9.16
CA ASP A 18 -18.79 19.67 9.69
C ASP A 18 -17.88 20.82 9.21
N GLN A 19 -16.73 20.53 8.60
CA GLN A 19 -15.72 21.52 8.28
C GLN A 19 -15.52 21.73 6.78
N PRO A 20 -15.54 22.99 6.30
CA PRO A 20 -15.34 23.30 4.87
C PRO A 20 -14.02 22.77 4.30
N THR A 21 -12.97 22.70 5.12
CA THR A 21 -11.63 22.25 4.71
C THR A 21 -11.63 20.79 4.24
N ALA A 22 -12.46 19.92 4.82
CA ALA A 22 -12.55 18.53 4.42
C ALA A 22 -13.13 18.37 3.01
N TYR A 23 -14.14 19.16 2.66
CA TYR A 23 -14.73 19.17 1.32
C TYR A 23 -13.72 19.69 0.28
N VAL A 24 -12.95 20.74 0.62
CA VAL A 24 -11.89 21.24 -0.25
C VAL A 24 -10.86 20.14 -0.55
N LEU A 25 -10.44 19.38 0.47
CA LEU A 25 -9.52 18.26 0.30
C LEU A 25 -10.11 17.15 -0.59
N ILE A 26 -11.37 16.75 -0.37
CA ILE A 26 -12.05 15.73 -1.18
C ILE A 26 -12.12 16.17 -2.65
N VAL A 27 -12.59 17.40 -2.91
CA VAL A 27 -12.73 17.93 -4.27
C VAL A 27 -11.37 18.07 -4.95
N ALA A 28 -10.34 18.53 -4.25
CA ALA A 28 -8.99 18.63 -4.79
C ALA A 28 -8.43 17.25 -5.16
N PHE A 29 -8.57 16.26 -4.27
CA PHE A 29 -8.11 14.90 -4.52
C PHE A 29 -8.86 14.24 -5.69
N LEU A 30 -10.19 14.30 -5.68
CA LEU A 30 -11.02 13.74 -6.76
C LEU A 30 -10.75 14.47 -8.09
N GLY A 31 -10.72 15.79 -8.09
CA GLY A 31 -10.46 16.58 -9.29
C GLY A 31 -9.11 16.25 -9.92
N ILE A 32 -8.03 16.21 -9.12
CA ILE A 32 -6.68 15.90 -9.61
C ILE A 32 -6.59 14.43 -10.06
N SER A 33 -7.06 13.49 -9.24
CA SER A 33 -6.99 12.06 -9.57
C SER A 33 -7.76 11.71 -10.83
N LEU A 34 -8.99 12.21 -10.96
CA LEU A 34 -9.83 12.00 -12.14
C LEU A 34 -9.24 12.68 -13.37
N PHE A 35 -8.82 13.94 -13.26
CA PHE A 35 -8.22 14.66 -14.39
C PHE A 35 -6.98 13.95 -14.93
N LEU A 36 -6.06 13.53 -14.05
CA LEU A 36 -4.86 12.80 -14.45
C LEU A 36 -5.19 11.43 -15.05
N SER A 37 -6.19 10.74 -14.51
CA SER A 37 -6.62 9.43 -15.02
C SER A 37 -7.21 9.53 -16.41
N PHE A 38 -8.17 10.45 -16.62
CA PHE A 38 -8.75 10.70 -17.94
C PHE A 38 -7.67 11.14 -18.93
N ARG A 39 -6.78 12.08 -18.56
CA ARG A 39 -5.67 12.51 -19.41
C ARG A 39 -4.80 11.33 -19.86
N ASN A 40 -4.42 10.43 -18.94
CA ASN A 40 -3.58 9.27 -19.27
C ASN A 40 -4.34 8.26 -20.13
N MET A 41 -5.62 8.04 -19.89
CA MET A 41 -6.47 7.16 -20.70
C MET A 41 -6.56 7.66 -22.15
N TYR A 42 -6.79 8.97 -22.34
CA TYR A 42 -6.78 9.59 -23.67
C TYR A 42 -5.41 9.52 -24.35
N ALA A 43 -4.32 9.69 -23.60
CA ALA A 43 -2.96 9.65 -24.16
C ALA A 43 -2.53 8.23 -24.57
N SER A 44 -2.93 7.21 -23.81
CA SER A 44 -2.54 5.81 -24.02
C SER A 44 -3.48 5.04 -24.95
N ASN A 45 -4.66 5.60 -25.29
CA ASN A 45 -5.74 4.91 -26.03
C ASN A 45 -6.14 3.55 -25.43
N LEU A 46 -5.82 3.33 -24.15
CA LEU A 46 -6.10 2.09 -23.43
C LEU A 46 -7.08 2.39 -22.32
N ALA A 47 -8.23 1.71 -22.38
CA ALA A 47 -9.23 1.74 -21.35
C ALA A 47 -8.78 0.89 -20.14
N SER A 48 -7.82 1.39 -19.35
CA SER A 48 -7.38 0.74 -18.11
C SER A 48 -7.42 1.67 -16.88
N MET A 49 -7.72 1.10 -15.71
CA MET A 49 -7.67 1.80 -14.41
C MET A 49 -6.26 1.92 -13.83
N ARG A 50 -5.29 1.21 -14.40
CA ARG A 50 -3.91 1.15 -13.91
C ARG A 50 -3.24 2.53 -13.77
N PRO A 51 -3.39 3.49 -14.70
CA PRO A 51 -2.78 4.82 -14.56
C PRO A 51 -3.26 5.61 -13.34
N LEU A 52 -4.50 5.40 -12.87
CA LEU A 52 -5.01 6.02 -11.64
C LEU A 52 -4.22 5.50 -10.44
N PHE A 53 -4.09 4.18 -10.34
CA PHE A 53 -3.45 3.52 -9.20
C PHE A 53 -1.94 3.74 -9.20
N ASP A 54 -1.27 3.77 -10.35
CA ASP A 54 0.17 4.08 -10.42
C ASP A 54 0.51 5.47 -9.86
N LEU A 55 -0.39 6.45 -10.02
CA LEU A 55 -0.23 7.80 -9.47
C LEU A 55 -0.73 7.93 -8.03
N LEU A 56 -1.51 6.96 -7.54
CA LEU A 56 -2.17 7.02 -6.24
C LEU A 56 -1.18 7.15 -5.07
N PRO A 57 -0.02 6.44 -5.02
CA PRO A 57 0.97 6.64 -3.98
C PRO A 57 1.46 8.08 -3.84
N VAL A 58 1.70 8.77 -4.97
CA VAL A 58 2.14 10.17 -4.97
C VAL A 58 1.02 11.09 -4.50
N LEU A 59 -0.21 10.86 -4.97
CA LEU A 59 -1.36 11.65 -4.54
C LEU A 59 -1.64 11.48 -3.04
N PHE A 60 -1.59 10.24 -2.53
CA PHE A 60 -1.75 9.94 -1.11
C PHE A 60 -0.62 10.49 -0.26
N ALA A 61 0.63 10.53 -0.76
CA ALA A 61 1.75 11.13 -0.06
C ALA A 61 1.59 12.64 0.21
N VAL A 62 0.68 13.33 -0.51
CA VAL A 62 0.32 14.73 -0.23
C VAL A 62 -1.02 14.83 0.50
N PHE A 63 -2.02 14.09 0.02
CA PHE A 63 -3.39 14.15 0.54
C PHE A 63 -3.51 13.66 1.98
N ILE A 64 -2.88 12.54 2.33
CA ILE A 64 -3.02 11.93 3.66
C ILE A 64 -2.38 12.78 4.75
N PRO A 65 -1.16 13.34 4.56
CA PRO A 65 -0.62 14.36 5.46
C PRO A 65 -1.55 15.54 5.66
N ALA A 66 -2.17 16.05 4.59
CA ALA A 66 -3.11 17.17 4.68
C ALA A 66 -4.38 16.80 5.46
N ALA A 67 -4.88 15.57 5.30
CA ALA A 67 -6.04 15.09 6.05
C ALA A 67 -5.70 14.87 7.54
N THR A 68 -4.52 14.35 7.85
CA THR A 68 -4.14 13.94 9.21
C THR A 68 -3.46 15.02 10.05
N MET A 69 -2.96 16.11 9.44
CA MET A 69 -2.17 17.16 10.13
C MET A 69 -2.89 17.74 11.36
N ARG A 70 -4.22 17.82 11.30
CA ARG A 70 -5.07 18.47 12.32
C ARG A 70 -5.34 17.61 13.55
N THR A 71 -5.30 16.29 13.38
CA THR A 71 -5.94 15.31 14.27
C THR A 71 -5.47 15.37 15.72
N LEU A 72 -4.16 15.48 15.96
CA LEU A 72 -3.58 15.66 17.29
C LEU A 72 -2.95 17.04 17.47
N ALA A 73 -2.39 17.63 16.40
CA ALA A 73 -1.73 18.93 16.49
C ALA A 73 -2.70 20.06 16.87
N GLU A 74 -3.97 20.01 16.41
CA GLU A 74 -4.97 21.01 16.76
C GLU A 74 -5.41 20.90 18.21
N GLU A 75 -5.68 19.69 18.69
CA GLU A 75 -6.06 19.45 20.09
C GLU A 75 -4.94 19.81 21.05
N ARG A 76 -3.68 19.54 20.66
CA ARG A 76 -2.52 19.92 21.46
C ARG A 76 -2.30 21.43 21.45
N ARG A 77 -2.59 22.11 20.33
CA ARG A 77 -2.53 23.57 20.24
C ARG A 77 -3.64 24.24 21.06
N GLY A 78 -4.84 23.66 21.07
CA GLY A 78 -6.00 24.15 21.80
C GLY A 78 -6.02 23.78 23.29
N GLY A 79 -5.07 22.96 23.77
CA GLY A 79 -5.05 22.47 25.15
C GLY A 79 -6.19 21.48 25.47
N THR A 80 -7.02 21.12 24.50
CA THR A 80 -8.12 20.17 24.68
C THR A 80 -7.63 18.73 24.79
N LEU A 81 -6.40 18.45 24.34
CA LEU A 81 -5.76 17.15 24.51
C LEU A 81 -5.66 16.75 25.99
N GLU A 82 -5.36 17.70 26.89
CA GLU A 82 -5.27 17.44 28.34
C GLU A 82 -6.62 17.04 28.94
N TRP A 83 -7.70 17.68 28.48
CA TRP A 83 -9.07 17.35 28.88
C TRP A 83 -9.52 15.99 28.37
N LEU A 84 -9.19 15.66 27.12
CA LEU A 84 -9.50 14.35 26.53
C LEU A 84 -8.78 13.22 27.30
N MET A 85 -7.53 13.45 27.72
CA MET A 85 -6.76 12.47 28.50
C MET A 85 -7.15 12.40 29.98
N ALA A 86 -7.91 13.37 30.49
CA ALA A 86 -8.49 13.32 31.84
C ALA A 86 -9.73 12.43 31.92
N GLN A 87 -10.37 12.13 30.78
CA GLN A 87 -11.45 11.15 30.70
C GLN A 87 -10.93 9.72 30.92
N PRO A 88 -11.78 8.77 31.35
CA PRO A 88 -11.40 7.38 31.60
C PRO A 88 -11.22 6.59 30.29
N LEU A 89 -10.44 7.12 29.35
CA LEU A 89 -10.07 6.50 28.08
C LEU A 89 -8.57 6.21 28.10
N SER A 90 -8.18 5.03 27.60
CA SER A 90 -6.77 4.71 27.43
C SER A 90 -6.18 5.44 26.22
N GLU A 91 -4.88 5.70 26.27
CA GLU A 91 -4.14 6.40 25.20
C GLU A 91 -4.21 5.62 23.87
N VAL A 92 -4.21 4.29 23.96
CA VAL A 92 -4.37 3.39 22.83
C VAL A 92 -5.76 3.52 22.21
N GLU A 93 -6.82 3.63 23.01
CA GLU A 93 -8.18 3.80 22.50
C GLU A 93 -8.37 5.14 21.78
N VAL A 94 -7.81 6.21 22.32
CA VAL A 94 -7.88 7.55 21.70
C VAL A 94 -7.17 7.54 20.34
N ILE A 95 -5.95 7.02 20.28
CA ILE A 95 -5.16 7.00 19.04
C ILE A 95 -5.75 6.03 18.03
N ALA A 96 -6.21 4.85 18.44
CA ALA A 96 -6.88 3.91 17.55
C ALA A 96 -8.19 4.50 17.00
N GLY A 97 -8.95 5.24 17.81
CA GLY A 97 -10.16 5.95 17.37
C GLY A 97 -9.85 7.02 16.33
N LYS A 98 -8.85 7.88 16.59
CA LYS A 98 -8.40 8.91 15.65
C LYS A 98 -7.88 8.32 14.34
N PHE A 99 -7.08 7.27 14.43
CA PHE A 99 -6.59 6.52 13.28
C PHE A 99 -7.75 5.98 12.43
N LEU A 100 -8.71 5.29 13.04
CA LEU A 100 -9.86 4.73 12.33
C LEU A 100 -10.74 5.81 11.70
N GLY A 101 -10.93 6.95 12.37
CA GLY A 101 -11.68 8.07 11.82
C GLY A 101 -11.02 8.64 10.56
N ASN A 102 -9.71 8.87 10.61
CA ASN A 102 -8.94 9.36 9.46
C ASN A 102 -8.90 8.34 8.32
N TRP A 103 -8.70 7.07 8.64
CA TRP A 103 -8.66 6.00 7.65
C TRP A 103 -10.02 5.88 6.95
N LEU A 104 -11.13 5.93 7.69
CA LEU A 104 -12.47 5.92 7.11
C LEU A 104 -12.74 7.16 6.23
N PHE A 105 -12.26 8.34 6.63
CA PHE A 105 -12.35 9.56 5.82
C PHE A 105 -11.63 9.40 4.47
N VAL A 106 -10.41 8.83 4.49
CA VAL A 106 -9.67 8.53 3.26
C VAL A 106 -10.39 7.48 2.42
N LEU A 107 -10.98 6.44 3.03
CA LEU A 107 -11.76 5.44 2.32
C LEU A 107 -13.02 6.02 1.66
N ILE A 108 -13.72 6.95 2.32
CA ILE A 108 -14.86 7.66 1.72
C ILE A 108 -14.40 8.50 0.53
N THR A 109 -13.25 9.17 0.65
CA THR A 109 -12.67 9.95 -0.44
C THR A 109 -12.29 9.04 -1.62
N LEU A 110 -11.65 7.90 -1.35
CA LEU A 110 -11.30 6.90 -2.35
C LEU A 110 -12.55 6.29 -3.01
N ALA A 111 -13.62 6.05 -2.23
CA ALA A 111 -14.90 5.58 -2.75
C ALA A 111 -15.52 6.56 -3.76
N GLY A 112 -15.20 7.86 -3.66
CA GLY A 112 -15.57 8.86 -4.66
C GLY A 112 -14.98 8.61 -6.07
N THR A 113 -13.97 7.75 -6.20
CA THR A 113 -13.40 7.32 -7.50
C THR A 113 -14.08 6.07 -8.08
N VAL A 114 -14.93 5.39 -7.30
CA VAL A 114 -15.64 4.18 -7.76
C VAL A 114 -16.56 4.44 -8.96
N PRO A 115 -17.26 5.58 -9.10
CA PRO A 115 -18.05 5.85 -10.29
C PRO A 115 -17.25 5.78 -11.60
N THR A 116 -15.98 6.20 -11.59
CA THR A 116 -15.13 6.06 -12.77
C THR A 116 -14.69 4.63 -13.02
N ALA A 117 -14.44 3.84 -11.97
CA ALA A 117 -14.19 2.40 -12.11
C ALA A 117 -15.40 1.68 -12.72
N LEU A 118 -16.61 1.96 -12.25
CA LEU A 118 -17.84 1.40 -12.80
C LEU A 118 -18.08 1.81 -14.26
N GLY A 119 -17.88 3.09 -14.59
CA GLY A 119 -17.99 3.57 -15.97
C GLY A 119 -17.03 2.85 -16.92
N MET A 120 -15.83 2.50 -16.44
CA MET A 120 -14.85 1.76 -17.22
C MET A 120 -15.20 0.29 -17.40
N LEU A 121 -15.67 -0.39 -16.36
CA LEU A 121 -16.12 -1.78 -16.43
C LEU A 121 -17.31 -1.95 -17.39
N MET A 122 -18.10 -0.90 -17.60
CA MET A 122 -19.17 -0.89 -18.61
C MET A 122 -18.65 -0.59 -20.02
N ALA A 123 -17.59 0.20 -20.15
CA ALA A 123 -17.08 0.67 -21.44
C ALA A 123 -15.96 -0.23 -22.03
N SER A 124 -15.36 -1.11 -21.23
CA SER A 124 -14.20 -1.92 -21.62
C SER A 124 -14.23 -3.31 -20.95
N GLU A 125 -13.53 -4.27 -21.54
CA GLU A 125 -13.25 -5.60 -20.95
C GLU A 125 -12.20 -5.51 -19.83
N ALA A 126 -12.32 -4.53 -18.94
CA ALA A 126 -11.45 -4.41 -17.78
C ALA A 126 -11.78 -5.52 -16.78
N ASP A 127 -10.75 -6.25 -16.33
CA ASP A 127 -10.88 -7.32 -15.35
C ASP A 127 -11.40 -6.78 -13.99
N PRO A 128 -12.61 -7.16 -13.55
CA PRO A 128 -13.17 -6.72 -12.27
C PRO A 128 -12.32 -7.12 -11.07
N GLY A 129 -11.62 -8.25 -11.15
CA GLY A 129 -10.75 -8.77 -10.10
C GLY A 129 -9.54 -7.87 -9.84
N ILE A 130 -8.92 -7.36 -10.91
CA ILE A 130 -7.82 -6.40 -10.82
C ILE A 130 -8.30 -5.09 -10.19
N VAL A 131 -9.49 -4.60 -10.57
CA VAL A 131 -10.05 -3.36 -10.00
C VAL A 131 -10.29 -3.50 -8.49
N ILE A 132 -10.86 -4.62 -8.05
CA ILE A 132 -11.07 -4.87 -6.61
C ILE A 132 -9.72 -4.94 -5.87
N ALA A 133 -8.74 -5.67 -6.41
CA ALA A 133 -7.41 -5.76 -5.83
C ALA A 133 -6.74 -4.39 -5.70
N GLN A 134 -6.87 -3.53 -6.71
CA GLN A 134 -6.38 -2.15 -6.70
C GLN A 134 -7.01 -1.31 -5.58
N TYR A 135 -8.33 -1.41 -5.37
CA TYR A 135 -8.99 -0.71 -4.26
C TYR A 135 -8.59 -1.25 -2.88
N VAL A 136 -8.40 -2.56 -2.75
CA VAL A 136 -7.90 -3.17 -1.51
C VAL A 136 -6.47 -2.71 -1.22
N GLY A 137 -5.60 -2.71 -2.22
CA GLY A 137 -4.23 -2.19 -2.12
C GLY A 137 -4.20 -0.72 -1.74
N ALA A 138 -5.07 0.10 -2.34
CA ALA A 138 -5.23 1.50 -1.99
C ALA A 138 -5.68 1.69 -0.53
N ALA A 139 -6.60 0.86 -0.03
CA ALA A 139 -7.05 0.90 1.37
C ALA A 139 -5.92 0.54 2.36
N LEU A 140 -5.07 -0.44 2.01
CA LEU A 140 -3.90 -0.84 2.81
C LEU A 140 -2.80 0.24 2.78
N LEU A 141 -2.56 0.83 1.62
CA LEU A 141 -1.66 1.97 1.47
C LEU A 141 -2.12 3.16 2.31
N ALA A 142 -3.42 3.47 2.27
CA ALA A 142 -4.01 4.51 3.10
C ALA A 142 -3.83 4.21 4.60
N CYS A 143 -3.99 2.95 5.02
CA CYS A 143 -3.76 2.52 6.41
C CYS A 143 -2.33 2.87 6.87
N GLN A 144 -1.30 2.52 6.10
CA GLN A 144 0.08 2.84 6.44
C GLN A 144 0.34 4.36 6.53
N LEU A 145 -0.09 5.12 5.53
CA LEU A 145 0.18 6.55 5.47
C LEU A 145 -0.63 7.35 6.52
N VAL A 146 -1.85 6.91 6.86
CA VAL A 146 -2.63 7.53 7.94
C VAL A 146 -1.99 7.27 9.30
N ALA A 147 -1.45 6.08 9.53
CA ALA A 147 -0.69 5.78 10.75
C ALA A 147 0.56 6.68 10.85
N LEU A 148 1.29 6.85 9.75
CA LEU A 148 2.44 7.77 9.69
C LEU A 148 2.03 9.23 9.96
N GLY A 149 0.96 9.70 9.34
CA GLY A 149 0.46 11.06 9.50
C GLY A 149 -0.05 11.36 10.92
N THR A 150 -0.74 10.39 11.55
CA THR A 150 -1.16 10.50 12.96
C THR A 150 0.03 10.54 13.92
N TRP A 151 1.07 9.75 13.66
CA TRP A 151 2.32 9.86 14.41
C TRP A 151 3.00 11.22 14.23
N ALA A 152 3.12 11.72 13.01
CA ALA A 152 3.72 13.04 12.76
C ALA A 152 2.93 14.18 13.44
N SER A 153 1.60 14.13 13.41
CA SER A 153 0.72 15.07 14.12
C SER A 153 0.90 14.97 15.65
N SER A 154 1.16 13.77 16.18
CA SER A 154 1.42 13.57 17.61
C SER A 154 2.72 14.19 18.12
N MET A 155 3.69 14.46 17.25
CA MET A 155 5.01 14.98 17.64
C MET A 155 5.08 16.51 17.66
N THR A 156 4.08 17.21 17.09
CA THR A 156 4.13 18.66 16.89
C THR A 156 2.89 19.36 17.42
N ARG A 157 3.02 20.65 17.76
CA ARG A 157 1.88 21.52 18.14
C ARG A 157 1.37 22.38 16.98
N ASN A 158 2.11 22.39 15.87
CA ASN A 158 1.80 23.22 14.70
C ASN A 158 1.36 22.32 13.54
N GLN A 159 0.14 22.53 13.05
CA GLN A 159 -0.46 21.80 11.94
C GLN A 159 0.43 21.83 10.69
N ILE A 160 1.06 22.98 10.38
CA ILE A 160 1.92 23.11 9.20
C ILE A 160 3.16 22.23 9.34
N THR A 161 3.76 22.18 10.53
CA THR A 161 4.94 21.33 10.78
C THR A 161 4.55 19.84 10.74
N ALA A 162 3.40 19.46 11.30
CA ALA A 162 2.87 18.10 11.20
C ALA A 162 2.72 17.67 9.73
N PHE A 163 2.14 18.54 8.90
CA PHE A 163 1.97 18.31 7.46
C PHE A 163 3.32 18.10 6.77
N ILE A 164 4.28 19.01 6.95
CA ILE A 164 5.59 18.94 6.29
C ILE A 164 6.33 17.65 6.65
N VAL A 165 6.33 17.27 7.94
CA VAL A 165 7.03 16.05 8.40
C VAL A 165 6.35 14.80 7.82
N ALA A 166 5.02 14.72 7.88
CA ALA A 166 4.28 13.59 7.33
C ALA A 166 4.46 13.46 5.81
N ALA A 167 4.39 14.58 5.08
CA ALA A 167 4.59 14.61 3.64
C ALA A 167 6.03 14.23 3.27
N ALA A 168 7.03 14.81 3.92
CA ALA A 168 8.43 14.49 3.66
C ALA A 168 8.72 12.99 3.85
N LEU A 169 8.24 12.40 4.95
CA LEU A 169 8.44 10.97 5.21
C LEU A 169 7.65 10.08 4.24
N SER A 170 6.43 10.48 3.86
CA SER A 170 5.66 9.78 2.83
C SER A 170 6.38 9.79 1.48
N PHE A 171 6.95 10.93 1.09
CA PHE A 171 7.77 11.04 -0.12
C PHE A 171 9.05 10.22 -0.03
N VAL A 172 9.74 10.19 1.11
CA VAL A 172 10.93 9.35 1.29
C VAL A 172 10.57 7.87 1.11
N LEU A 173 9.47 7.40 1.72
CA LEU A 173 9.00 6.02 1.54
C LEU A 173 8.64 5.70 0.08
N PHE A 174 8.08 6.67 -0.64
CA PHE A 174 7.81 6.55 -2.06
C PHE A 174 9.09 6.47 -2.90
N LEU A 175 10.04 7.40 -2.68
CA LEU A 175 11.29 7.49 -3.45
C LEU A 175 12.18 6.26 -3.27
N ILE A 176 12.22 5.69 -2.07
CA ILE A 176 12.94 4.42 -1.77
C ILE A 176 12.48 3.28 -2.69
N GLY A 177 11.22 3.32 -3.11
CA GLY A 177 10.65 2.29 -3.97
C GLY A 177 10.90 2.44 -5.45
N LEU A 178 11.46 3.57 -5.90
CA LEU A 178 11.72 3.79 -7.30
C LEU A 178 12.95 3.00 -7.78
N PRO A 179 12.85 2.28 -8.92
CA PRO A 179 13.98 1.55 -9.49
C PRO A 179 15.22 2.41 -9.69
N VAL A 180 15.03 3.67 -10.09
CA VAL A 180 16.10 4.66 -10.33
C VAL A 180 16.96 4.89 -9.07
N VAL A 181 16.34 4.90 -7.89
CA VAL A 181 17.05 5.11 -6.62
C VAL A 181 17.81 3.84 -6.21
N GLN A 182 17.27 2.67 -6.54
CA GLN A 182 17.86 1.38 -6.18
C GLN A 182 19.12 1.04 -7.00
N ILE A 183 19.18 1.47 -8.26
CA ILE A 183 20.34 1.26 -9.15
C ILE A 183 21.59 1.98 -8.63
N GLY A 184 21.43 3.13 -7.96
CA GLY A 184 22.54 3.90 -7.39
C GLY A 184 23.08 3.37 -6.06
N LEU A 185 22.47 2.33 -5.46
CA LEU A 185 22.80 1.83 -4.13
C LEU A 185 23.58 0.51 -4.18
N PRO A 186 24.46 0.23 -3.20
CA PRO A 186 25.12 -1.06 -3.06
C PRO A 186 24.12 -2.23 -3.03
N PRO A 187 24.42 -3.41 -3.61
CA PRO A 187 23.49 -4.54 -3.74
C PRO A 187 22.83 -5.01 -2.44
N VAL A 188 23.54 -4.91 -1.31
CA VAL A 188 23.03 -5.26 0.02
C VAL A 188 21.97 -4.25 0.48
N LEU A 189 22.21 -2.96 0.23
CA LEU A 189 21.27 -1.90 0.54
C LEU A 189 20.08 -1.94 -0.42
N SER A 190 20.30 -2.09 -1.72
CA SER A 190 19.20 -2.17 -2.69
C SER A 190 18.27 -3.35 -2.41
N GLY A 191 18.80 -4.52 -2.02
CA GLY A 191 18.01 -5.67 -1.60
C GLY A 191 17.20 -5.44 -0.32
N ALA A 192 17.72 -4.68 0.65
CA ALA A 192 17.00 -4.30 1.86
C ALA A 192 15.94 -3.20 1.60
N LEU A 193 16.28 -2.20 0.79
CA LEU A 193 15.37 -1.12 0.40
C LEU A 193 14.23 -1.61 -0.49
N ALA A 194 14.47 -2.58 -1.38
CA ALA A 194 13.42 -3.19 -2.18
C ALA A 194 12.38 -3.94 -1.31
N ARG A 195 12.79 -4.48 -0.17
CA ARG A 195 11.90 -5.11 0.83
C ARG A 195 11.18 -4.11 1.73
N LEU A 196 11.68 -2.87 1.81
CA LEU A 196 11.07 -1.75 2.54
C LEU A 196 10.35 -0.76 1.61
N SER A 197 10.26 -1.08 0.33
CA SER A 197 9.73 -0.19 -0.69
C SER A 197 8.22 -0.22 -0.69
N LEU A 198 7.60 0.94 -0.48
CA LEU A 198 6.15 1.10 -0.54
C LEU A 198 5.60 0.90 -1.96
N VAL A 199 6.37 1.31 -2.98
CA VAL A 199 5.95 1.25 -4.39
C VAL A 199 5.93 -0.18 -4.91
N SER A 200 6.95 -0.99 -4.59
CA SER A 200 7.04 -2.36 -5.11
C SER A 200 5.92 -3.27 -4.60
N HIS A 201 5.60 -3.18 -3.30
CA HIS A 201 4.49 -3.93 -2.71
C HIS A 201 3.14 -3.42 -3.24
N PHE A 202 3.00 -2.12 -3.48
CA PHE A 202 1.79 -1.56 -4.06
C PHE A 202 1.59 -1.95 -5.53
N GLU A 203 2.64 -1.98 -6.36
CA GLU A 203 2.59 -2.42 -7.77
C GLU A 203 2.22 -3.90 -7.91
N ASN A 204 2.63 -4.75 -6.96
CA ASN A 204 2.21 -6.16 -6.91
C ASN A 204 0.70 -6.28 -6.68
N VAL A 205 0.19 -5.58 -5.67
CA VAL A 205 -1.23 -5.57 -5.34
C VAL A 205 -2.06 -4.92 -6.46
N ALA A 206 -1.55 -3.84 -7.06
CA ALA A 206 -2.20 -3.14 -8.18
C ALA A 206 -2.25 -3.98 -9.46
N ARG A 207 -1.44 -5.05 -9.55
CA ARG A 207 -1.49 -6.04 -10.64
C ARG A 207 -2.58 -7.09 -10.50
N GLY A 208 -3.28 -7.16 -9.37
CA GLY A 208 -4.28 -8.20 -9.11
C GLY A 208 -3.77 -9.34 -8.23
N VAL A 209 -2.50 -9.32 -7.81
CA VAL A 209 -1.90 -10.35 -6.97
C VAL A 209 -1.76 -9.82 -5.55
N ILE A 210 -2.57 -10.32 -4.63
CA ILE A 210 -2.48 -9.97 -3.21
C ILE A 210 -1.59 -11.01 -2.52
N ASP A 211 -0.31 -10.70 -2.38
CA ASP A 211 0.59 -11.51 -1.56
C ASP A 211 0.39 -11.16 -0.07
N LEU A 212 0.38 -12.19 0.80
CA LEU A 212 0.30 -12.01 2.25
C LEU A 212 1.47 -11.16 2.78
N ARG A 213 2.59 -11.16 2.06
CA ARG A 213 3.78 -10.35 2.35
C ARG A 213 3.49 -8.86 2.26
N ASP A 214 2.77 -8.44 1.21
CA ASP A 214 2.41 -7.04 0.98
C ASP A 214 1.46 -6.57 2.08
N VAL A 215 0.44 -7.37 2.39
CA VAL A 215 -0.52 -7.08 3.47
C VAL A 215 0.20 -6.96 4.83
N LEU A 216 1.07 -7.92 5.16
CA LEU A 216 1.85 -7.89 6.39
C LEU A 216 2.76 -6.66 6.45
N TYR A 217 3.36 -6.26 5.32
CA TYR A 217 4.18 -5.04 5.25
C TYR A 217 3.37 -3.79 5.58
N PHE A 218 2.23 -3.58 4.94
CA PHE A 218 1.37 -2.42 5.20
C PHE A 218 0.87 -2.38 6.65
N VAL A 219 0.35 -3.51 7.15
CA VAL A 219 -0.25 -3.60 8.50
C VAL A 219 0.81 -3.46 9.59
N SER A 220 1.96 -4.10 9.44
CA SER A 220 3.03 -4.03 10.45
C SER A 220 3.66 -2.64 10.50
N THR A 221 3.85 -2.00 9.34
CA THR A 221 4.34 -0.62 9.27
C THR A 221 3.31 0.37 9.82
N ALA A 222 2.01 0.15 9.58
CA ALA A 222 0.96 0.94 10.23
C ALA A 222 1.00 0.77 11.76
N ALA A 223 1.10 -0.46 12.27
CA ALA A 223 1.19 -0.74 13.69
C ALA A 223 2.42 -0.09 14.35
N LEU A 224 3.56 -0.08 13.65
CA LEU A 224 4.78 0.60 14.07
C LEU A 224 4.53 2.09 14.35
N PHE A 225 3.96 2.81 13.38
CA PHE A 225 3.68 4.24 13.53
C PHE A 225 2.62 4.52 14.60
N LEU A 226 1.61 3.66 14.74
CA LEU A 226 0.62 3.80 15.82
C LEU A 226 1.25 3.62 17.21
N VAL A 227 2.14 2.65 17.40
CA VAL A 227 2.86 2.47 18.66
C VAL A 227 3.76 3.68 18.95
N LEU A 228 4.43 4.21 17.93
CA LEU A 228 5.19 5.45 18.06
C LEU A 228 4.29 6.64 18.43
N ALA A 229 3.07 6.73 17.89
CA ALA A 229 2.11 7.78 18.22
C ALA A 229 1.65 7.68 19.67
N VAL A 230 1.40 6.45 20.16
CA VAL A 230 1.09 6.20 21.57
C VAL A 230 2.24 6.67 22.45
N GLY A 231 3.47 6.24 22.15
CA GLY A 231 4.65 6.66 22.92
C GLY A 231 4.89 8.18 22.90
N ALA A 232 4.59 8.86 21.80
CA ALA A 232 4.70 10.31 21.68
C ALA A 232 3.67 11.05 22.54
N VAL A 233 2.45 10.52 22.66
CA VAL A 233 1.41 11.08 23.55
C VAL A 233 1.70 10.76 25.01
N SER A 234 2.11 9.53 25.35
CA SER A 234 2.47 9.14 26.72
C SER A 234 3.59 10.00 27.32
N ARG A 235 4.50 10.51 26.47
CA ARG A 235 5.61 11.38 26.87
C ARG A 235 5.15 12.68 27.53
N ASP A 236 4.00 13.22 27.13
CA ASP A 236 3.49 14.47 27.71
C ASP A 236 2.87 14.26 29.10
N ARG A 237 2.54 13.01 29.45
CA ARG A 237 1.93 12.63 30.74
C ARG A 237 2.95 12.18 31.79
N LEU A 238 3.99 11.48 31.37
CA LEU A 238 4.97 10.87 32.28
C LEU A 238 6.19 11.79 32.46
N SER A 239 6.41 12.27 33.68
CA SER A 239 7.71 12.88 34.03
C SER A 239 8.82 11.83 33.84
N ASN A 240 9.97 12.26 33.32
CA ASN A 240 11.11 11.43 32.89
C ASN A 240 11.70 10.53 34.01
N ILE A 241 11.14 10.60 35.23
CA ILE A 241 11.63 10.03 36.49
C ILE A 241 10.92 8.70 36.84
N ARG A 242 9.75 8.38 36.26
CA ARG A 242 9.03 7.12 36.59
C ARG A 242 9.57 5.90 35.81
N PRO A 243 9.79 4.75 36.45
CA PRO A 243 10.28 3.52 35.81
C PRO A 243 9.30 2.93 34.77
N GLU A 244 8.02 3.29 34.85
CA GLU A 244 6.98 2.95 33.89
C GLU A 244 7.28 3.49 32.49
N PHE A 245 7.83 4.70 32.38
CA PHE A 245 8.20 5.31 31.10
C PHE A 245 9.40 4.60 30.45
N ARG A 246 10.35 4.08 31.25
CA ARG A 246 11.47 3.27 30.76
C ARG A 246 10.99 1.91 30.23
N ARG A 247 10.01 1.28 30.89
CA ARG A 247 9.39 0.04 30.40
C ARG A 247 8.56 0.25 29.13
N LEU A 248 7.86 1.38 29.02
CA LEU A 248 7.05 1.73 27.84
C LEU A 248 7.93 2.04 26.63
N ARG A 249 9.05 2.77 26.82
CA ARG A 249 10.10 2.98 25.79
C ARG A 249 10.80 1.68 25.40
N ALA A 250 11.14 0.83 26.37
CA ALA A 250 11.74 -0.47 26.07
C ALA A 250 10.76 -1.38 25.31
N GLY A 251 9.48 -1.40 25.71
CA GLY A 251 8.44 -2.18 25.02
C GLY A 251 8.18 -1.70 23.60
N SER A 252 8.11 -0.38 23.38
CA SER A 252 7.98 0.18 22.02
C SER A 252 9.24 -0.04 21.18
N ALA A 253 10.45 0.07 21.75
CA ALA A 253 11.70 -0.29 21.06
C ALA A 253 11.76 -1.76 20.66
N VAL A 254 11.36 -2.68 21.55
CA VAL A 254 11.28 -4.12 21.24
C VAL A 254 10.25 -4.39 20.15
N PHE A 255 9.09 -3.74 20.20
CA PHE A 255 8.06 -3.86 19.16
C PHE A 255 8.55 -3.34 17.79
N ILE A 256 9.26 -2.21 17.77
CA ILE A 256 9.89 -1.66 16.56
C ILE A 256 10.86 -2.68 15.95
N VAL A 257 11.74 -3.25 16.78
CA VAL A 257 12.71 -4.27 16.33
C VAL A 257 12.00 -5.52 15.82
N LEU A 258 10.94 -5.97 16.49
CA LEU A 258 10.16 -7.13 16.09
C LEU A 258 9.44 -6.92 14.77
N VAL A 259 8.86 -5.74 14.56
CA VAL A 259 8.22 -5.37 13.29
C VAL A 259 9.25 -5.26 12.17
N LEU A 260 10.40 -4.63 12.41
CA LEU A 260 11.49 -4.55 11.43
C LEU A 260 12.01 -5.95 11.06
N MET A 261 12.24 -6.81 12.06
CA MET A 261 12.62 -8.21 11.86
C MET A 261 11.56 -8.97 11.04
N ALA A 262 10.29 -8.84 11.40
CA ALA A 262 9.19 -9.50 10.70
C ALA A 262 9.06 -9.04 9.23
N ASN A 263 9.30 -7.75 8.94
CA ASN A 263 9.31 -7.24 7.57
C ASN A 263 10.52 -7.73 6.77
N LEU A 264 11.71 -7.75 7.38
CA LEU A 264 12.94 -8.23 6.72
C LEU A 264 12.90 -9.75 6.48
N LEU A 265 12.29 -10.50 7.40
CA LEU A 265 12.09 -11.95 7.33
C LEU A 265 10.77 -12.35 6.65
N GLY A 266 9.91 -11.40 6.29
CA GLY A 266 8.60 -11.65 5.65
C GLY A 266 8.72 -12.40 4.32
N SER A 267 9.92 -12.42 3.72
CA SER A 267 10.27 -13.26 2.56
C SER A 267 10.10 -14.77 2.79
N TYR A 268 9.98 -15.24 4.04
CA TYR A 268 9.72 -16.65 4.37
C TYR A 268 8.23 -17.00 4.42
N VAL A 269 7.34 -16.02 4.59
CA VAL A 269 5.90 -16.28 4.64
C VAL A 269 5.41 -16.50 3.20
N ARG A 270 5.03 -17.73 2.86
CA ARG A 270 4.42 -18.08 1.57
C ARG A 270 2.89 -18.00 1.71
N GLY A 271 2.27 -17.21 0.85
CA GLY A 271 0.83 -17.05 0.76
C GLY A 271 0.53 -16.04 -0.34
N ARG A 272 0.02 -16.51 -1.47
CA ARG A 272 -0.36 -15.70 -2.63
C ARG A 272 -1.83 -15.89 -2.88
N LEU A 273 -2.56 -14.81 -3.08
CA LEU A 273 -3.96 -14.85 -3.49
C LEU A 273 -4.06 -14.07 -4.80
N ASP A 274 -4.23 -14.80 -5.90
CA ASP A 274 -4.46 -14.24 -7.23
C ASP A 274 -5.95 -13.93 -7.38
N LEU A 275 -6.27 -12.67 -7.68
CA LEU A 275 -7.65 -12.22 -7.93
C LEU A 275 -7.91 -11.95 -9.41
N THR A 276 -6.95 -12.22 -10.30
CA THR A 276 -7.15 -12.02 -11.75
C THR A 276 -8.20 -12.99 -12.30
N ALA A 277 -9.04 -12.52 -13.24
CA ALA A 277 -10.17 -13.28 -13.78
C ALA A 277 -9.76 -14.62 -14.44
N GLU A 278 -8.53 -14.71 -14.95
CA GLU A 278 -7.99 -15.94 -15.55
C GLU A 278 -6.90 -16.61 -14.68
N ASN A 279 -6.71 -16.18 -13.43
CA ASN A 279 -5.62 -16.66 -12.57
C ASN A 279 -4.26 -16.64 -13.29
N LEU A 280 -3.95 -15.53 -13.96
CA LEU A 280 -2.78 -15.39 -14.83
C LEU A 280 -1.43 -15.64 -14.12
N TYR A 281 -1.42 -15.60 -12.78
CA TYR A 281 -0.25 -15.81 -11.94
C TYR A 281 -0.34 -17.09 -11.09
N THR A 282 -1.37 -17.91 -11.31
CA THR A 282 -1.52 -19.25 -10.72
C THR A 282 -1.22 -20.29 -11.78
N LEU A 283 -0.67 -21.44 -11.37
CA LEU A 283 -0.48 -22.55 -12.29
C LEU A 283 -1.86 -23.08 -12.71
N SER A 284 -2.05 -23.36 -14.00
CA SER A 284 -3.28 -24.01 -14.46
C SER A 284 -3.36 -25.43 -13.91
N GLU A 285 -4.58 -25.95 -13.68
CA GLU A 285 -4.79 -27.31 -13.16
C GLU A 285 -4.03 -28.35 -14.00
N GLY A 286 -4.01 -28.22 -15.33
CA GLY A 286 -3.26 -29.11 -16.20
C GLY A 286 -1.72 -29.01 -16.04
N THR A 287 -1.20 -27.88 -15.60
CA THR A 287 0.24 -27.74 -15.28
C THR A 287 0.54 -28.33 -13.90
N GLU A 288 -0.37 -28.19 -12.93
CA GLU A 288 -0.24 -28.81 -11.61
C GLU A 288 -0.28 -30.34 -11.68
N ASP A 289 -1.18 -30.92 -12.49
CA ASP A 289 -1.26 -32.37 -12.70
C ASP A 289 0.01 -32.90 -13.37
N LEU A 290 0.50 -32.21 -14.41
CA LEU A 290 1.74 -32.58 -15.07
C LEU A 290 2.94 -32.46 -14.12
N LEU A 291 3.02 -31.42 -13.30
CA LEU A 291 4.10 -31.27 -12.32
C LEU A 291 3.99 -32.27 -11.16
N GLY A 292 2.77 -32.72 -10.84
CA GLY A 292 2.50 -33.73 -9.80
C GLY A 292 2.87 -35.15 -10.22
N GLU A 293 2.88 -35.45 -11.52
CA GLU A 293 3.32 -36.75 -12.06
C GLU A 293 4.84 -36.86 -12.27
N LEU A 294 5.61 -35.79 -12.08
CA LEU A 294 7.07 -35.86 -12.22
C LEU A 294 7.75 -36.37 -10.93
N ASP A 295 8.25 -37.60 -11.00
CA ASP A 295 8.96 -38.32 -9.93
C ASP A 295 10.40 -37.82 -9.63
N ASP A 296 10.93 -36.86 -10.40
CA ASP A 296 12.34 -36.45 -10.33
C ASP A 296 12.55 -34.92 -10.29
N ILE A 297 13.70 -34.47 -9.77
CA ILE A 297 14.01 -33.03 -9.61
C ILE A 297 14.22 -32.39 -10.99
N VAL A 298 13.23 -31.65 -11.46
CA VAL A 298 13.28 -30.95 -12.76
C VAL A 298 14.12 -29.67 -12.65
N GLN A 299 15.26 -29.63 -13.34
CA GLN A 299 15.99 -28.38 -13.55
C GLN A 299 15.38 -27.58 -14.71
N ILE A 300 14.60 -26.55 -14.37
CA ILE A 300 14.11 -25.58 -15.34
C ILE A 300 15.21 -24.54 -15.58
N LYS A 301 15.90 -24.61 -16.73
CA LYS A 301 16.81 -23.56 -17.19
C LYS A 301 16.04 -22.54 -18.04
N LEU A 302 15.80 -21.38 -17.46
CA LEU A 302 15.14 -20.27 -18.16
C LEU A 302 16.19 -19.42 -18.90
N TYR A 303 16.07 -19.32 -20.22
CA TYR A 303 16.89 -18.44 -21.04
C TYR A 303 16.09 -17.16 -21.31
N ALA A 304 16.53 -16.03 -20.72
CA ALA A 304 15.95 -14.71 -20.98
C ALA A 304 16.97 -13.87 -21.76
N SER A 305 16.61 -13.48 -22.99
CA SER A 305 17.38 -12.55 -23.83
C SER A 305 16.69 -11.19 -23.84
N ALA A 306 17.46 -10.10 -23.74
CA ALA A 306 16.95 -8.73 -23.84
C ALA A 306 16.56 -8.34 -25.28
N GLU A 307 17.04 -9.08 -26.27
CA GLU A 307 16.67 -8.95 -27.67
C GLU A 307 15.79 -10.14 -28.07
N LEU A 308 14.50 -9.86 -28.26
CA LEU A 308 13.59 -10.77 -28.93
C LEU A 308 13.89 -10.70 -30.44
N PRO A 309 13.99 -11.84 -31.15
CA PRO A 309 14.14 -11.80 -32.60
C PRO A 309 12.95 -11.06 -33.23
N PRO A 310 13.18 -10.30 -34.31
CA PRO A 310 12.10 -9.59 -35.01
C PRO A 310 11.02 -10.60 -35.41
N ARG A 311 9.78 -10.25 -35.07
CA ARG A 311 8.61 -11.07 -35.37
C ARG A 311 8.36 -11.00 -36.87
N ASP A 312 8.76 -12.02 -37.61
CA ASP A 312 8.52 -12.12 -39.05
C ASP A 312 7.02 -11.96 -39.33
N SER A 313 6.68 -10.87 -40.01
CA SER A 313 5.33 -10.43 -40.32
C SER A 313 4.83 -10.97 -41.65
N ASP A 314 5.09 -12.24 -41.95
CA ASP A 314 4.73 -12.81 -43.26
C ASP A 314 4.06 -14.19 -43.13
N SER A 315 2.84 -14.18 -42.57
CA SER A 315 1.81 -15.18 -42.90
C SER A 315 0.42 -14.74 -42.40
N THR A 316 -0.14 -13.67 -42.97
CA THR A 316 -1.60 -13.55 -43.02
C THR A 316 -2.07 -14.31 -44.25
N GLN A 317 -2.82 -15.41 -44.08
CA GLN A 317 -4.14 -15.64 -44.69
C GLN A 317 -4.55 -17.13 -44.55
N GLY A 318 -5.57 -17.40 -43.74
CA GLY A 318 -6.45 -18.55 -43.97
C GLY A 318 -6.74 -19.48 -42.78
N ARG A 319 -7.98 -19.36 -42.29
CA ARG A 319 -8.82 -20.36 -41.60
C ARG A 319 -8.80 -20.43 -40.08
N GLU A 320 -10.03 -20.27 -39.57
CA GLU A 320 -10.53 -20.48 -38.22
C GLU A 320 -10.12 -21.82 -37.60
N GLY A 321 -9.99 -21.82 -36.28
CA GLY A 321 -10.37 -22.97 -35.45
C GLY A 321 -9.22 -23.75 -34.83
N SER A 322 -9.08 -23.56 -33.51
CA SER A 322 -8.67 -24.57 -32.52
C SER A 322 -7.25 -25.18 -32.57
N ALA A 323 -6.79 -25.52 -31.36
CA ALA A 323 -5.69 -26.42 -31.01
C ALA A 323 -4.27 -25.84 -30.98
N CYS A 324 -3.78 -25.74 -29.73
CA CYS A 324 -2.54 -26.35 -29.25
C CYS A 324 -1.52 -26.77 -30.33
N GLY A 325 -0.34 -26.15 -30.33
CA GLY A 325 0.75 -26.49 -31.25
C GLY A 325 2.12 -26.16 -30.67
N HIS A 326 2.60 -27.03 -29.77
CA HIS A 326 3.94 -27.61 -29.78
C HIS A 326 5.06 -26.81 -30.46
N ALA A 327 5.84 -26.07 -29.66
CA ALA A 327 7.18 -25.62 -30.06
C ALA A 327 8.16 -26.82 -29.99
N ARG A 328 8.35 -27.52 -31.12
CA ARG A 328 9.47 -28.46 -31.33
C ARG A 328 10.59 -27.76 -32.09
N SER A 329 11.72 -27.55 -31.42
CA SER A 329 13.07 -27.77 -31.97
C SER A 329 14.10 -27.65 -30.85
N PHE A 330 14.24 -28.74 -30.09
CA PHE A 330 15.34 -28.93 -29.13
C PHE A 330 16.48 -29.61 -29.89
N TRP A 331 17.56 -28.87 -30.17
CA TRP A 331 18.82 -29.46 -30.61
C TRP A 331 19.59 -29.93 -29.38
N TRP A 332 19.82 -31.24 -29.29
CA TRP A 332 20.71 -31.85 -28.30
C TRP A 332 21.89 -32.46 -29.05
N GLU A 333 23.11 -32.03 -28.73
CA GLU A 333 24.33 -32.76 -29.10
C GLU A 333 24.62 -33.78 -27.98
N PRO A 334 24.86 -35.07 -28.29
CA PRO A 334 25.37 -36.02 -27.31
C PRO A 334 26.85 -35.74 -27.05
N LEU A 335 27.20 -35.46 -25.79
CA LEU A 335 28.56 -35.67 -25.30
C LEU A 335 28.81 -37.18 -25.18
N GLY A 336 29.69 -37.71 -26.04
CA GLY A 336 30.23 -39.06 -25.93
C GLY A 336 31.65 -39.03 -25.37
N GLU A 337 31.85 -39.86 -24.33
CA GLU A 337 33.07 -40.41 -23.69
C GLU A 337 34.33 -39.54 -23.50
#